data_AF-A0AAJ5ECZ8-F1
#
_entry.id   AF-A0AAJ5ECZ8-F1
#
_cell.length_a   1.000
_cell.length_b   1.000
_cell.length_c   1.000
_cell.angle_alpha   90.00
_cell.angle_beta   90.00
_cell.angle_gamma   90.00
#
_symmetry.space_group_name_H-M   'P 1'
#
loop_
_entity.id
_entity.type
_entity.pdbx_description
1 polymer ?
#
loop_
_entity_poly.entity_id
_entity_poly.type
_entity_poly.pdbx_seq_one_letter_code
_entity_poly.pdbx_strand_id
1 'polypeptide(L)'
;MVELSASATSITDHRNSANSPQSQINASDWDLGRFDPSATLIRINQVMALTGIGRATVYKLMNQSESGFPLPVKLTNSNARGAPVAWVLAEVLNWNRARIAARNQVAA
;
A
#
# COMPACT_ATOMS: atom_id res chain seq x y z
N MET A 1 -13.49 -58.44 -15.50
CA MET A 1 -13.08 -57.69 -16.70
C MET A 1 -14.14 -56.64 -16.93
N VAL A 2 -13.76 -55.36 -16.76
CA VAL A 2 -14.57 -54.12 -16.97
C VAL A 2 -15.65 -53.93 -15.88
N GLU A 3 -15.80 -52.81 -15.17
CA GLU A 3 -15.65 -51.40 -15.56
C GLU A 3 -15.27 -50.51 -14.34
N LEU A 4 -14.43 -49.49 -14.59
CA LEU A 4 -14.07 -48.44 -13.64
C LEU A 4 -15.23 -47.45 -13.49
N SER A 5 -15.58 -47.08 -12.26
CA SER A 5 -16.42 -45.90 -11.99
C SER A 5 -15.62 -44.88 -11.19
N ALA A 6 -15.08 -43.88 -11.88
CA ALA A 6 -14.47 -42.69 -11.29
C ALA A 6 -15.42 -41.51 -11.53
N SER A 7 -16.18 -41.12 -10.50
CA SER A 7 -16.94 -39.87 -10.49
C SER A 7 -16.00 -38.73 -10.07
N ALA A 8 -15.49 -37.98 -11.04
CA ALA A 8 -14.79 -36.73 -10.80
C ALA A 8 -15.80 -35.58 -10.78
N THR A 9 -16.09 -35.03 -9.59
CA THR A 9 -17.01 -33.91 -9.42
C THR A 9 -16.33 -32.59 -9.79
N SER A 10 -17.01 -31.84 -10.66
CA SER A 10 -16.75 -30.50 -11.18
C SER A 10 -15.82 -29.58 -10.39
N ILE A 11 -14.76 -29.16 -11.08
CA ILE A 11 -14.01 -27.93 -10.86
C ILE A 11 -14.97 -26.76 -10.98
N THR A 12 -15.32 -26.13 -9.86
CA THR A 12 -15.95 -24.81 -9.88
C THR A 12 -14.83 -23.78 -9.84
N ASP A 13 -14.44 -23.29 -11.02
CA ASP A 13 -13.54 -22.16 -11.18
C ASP A 13 -14.34 -20.89 -10.86
N HIS A 14 -14.37 -20.51 -9.58
CA HIS A 14 -14.89 -19.21 -9.17
C HIS A 14 -13.83 -18.14 -9.46
N ARG A 15 -13.77 -17.73 -10.74
CA ARG A 15 -13.26 -16.42 -11.14
C ARG A 15 -14.11 -15.35 -10.46
N ASN A 16 -13.76 -14.95 -9.25
CA ASN A 16 -14.33 -13.76 -8.65
C ASN A 16 -13.62 -12.54 -9.23
N SER A 17 -14.03 -12.20 -10.45
CA SER A 17 -13.90 -10.86 -11.03
C SER A 17 -14.86 -9.94 -10.28
N ALA A 18 -14.51 -9.59 -9.04
CA ALA A 18 -15.20 -8.56 -8.28
C ALA A 18 -14.30 -7.34 -8.26
N ASN A 19 -14.43 -6.57 -9.35
CA ASN A 19 -14.34 -5.12 -9.41
C ASN A 19 -14.08 -4.47 -8.04
N SER A 20 -12.80 -4.34 -7.66
CA SER A 20 -12.45 -3.58 -6.46
C SER A 20 -12.68 -2.12 -6.80
N PRO A 21 -13.56 -1.39 -6.09
CA PRO A 21 -13.58 0.05 -6.19
C PRO A 21 -12.33 0.55 -5.47
N GLN A 22 -11.17 0.42 -6.12
CA GLN A 22 -10.09 1.36 -5.88
C GLN A 22 -10.68 2.69 -6.30
N SER A 23 -11.29 3.38 -5.33
CA SER A 23 -11.88 4.70 -5.50
C SER A 23 -10.91 5.49 -6.34
N GLN A 24 -11.36 5.92 -7.51
CA GLN A 24 -10.67 6.93 -8.30
C GLN A 24 -10.70 8.20 -7.47
N ILE A 25 -9.84 8.27 -6.46
CA ILE A 25 -9.54 9.51 -5.76
C ILE A 25 -8.77 10.32 -6.78
N ASN A 26 -9.47 11.24 -7.41
CA ASN A 26 -8.84 12.21 -8.28
C ASN A 26 -7.74 12.88 -7.46
N ALA A 27 -6.51 12.90 -7.97
CA ALA A 27 -5.36 13.47 -7.26
C ALA A 27 -5.62 14.93 -6.84
N SER A 28 -6.57 15.61 -7.51
CA SER A 28 -7.07 16.95 -7.21
C SER A 28 -7.83 17.08 -5.88
N ASP A 29 -8.37 16.01 -5.29
CA ASP A 29 -9.07 16.08 -4.00
C ASP A 29 -8.09 16.24 -2.82
N TRP A 30 -6.82 15.90 -3.04
CA TRP A 30 -5.78 16.01 -2.05
C TRP A 30 -4.97 17.29 -2.30
N ASP A 31 -5.53 18.44 -1.92
CA ASP A 31 -4.78 19.70 -1.86
C ASP A 31 -3.75 19.65 -0.72
N LEU A 32 -2.71 18.83 -0.91
CA LEU A 32 -1.61 18.62 0.02
C LEU A 32 -0.53 19.69 -0.16
N GLY A 33 -0.53 20.39 -1.30
CA GLY A 33 0.46 21.43 -1.61
C GLY A 33 0.36 22.67 -0.74
N ARG A 34 -0.80 22.92 -0.10
CA ARG A 34 -1.01 24.05 0.83
C ARG A 34 -0.53 23.81 2.26
N PHE A 35 -0.18 22.58 2.62
CA PHE A 35 0.23 22.24 3.99
C PHE A 35 1.74 22.04 4.07
N ASP A 36 2.32 22.24 5.26
CA ASP A 36 3.72 21.88 5.51
C ASP A 36 3.90 20.36 5.39
N PRO A 37 4.68 19.85 4.42
CA PRO A 37 4.84 18.41 4.22
C PRO A 37 5.51 17.71 5.41
N SER A 38 6.26 18.43 6.25
CA SER A 38 6.93 17.86 7.42
C SER A 38 5.99 17.71 8.62
N ALA A 39 4.88 18.47 8.65
CA ALA A 39 3.86 18.40 9.70
C ALA A 39 2.56 17.72 9.24
N THR A 40 2.44 17.41 7.95
CA THR A 40 1.23 16.80 7.37
C THR A 40 1.24 15.29 7.56
N LEU A 41 0.21 14.77 8.23
CA LEU A 41 -0.02 13.34 8.42
C LEU A 41 -1.03 12.80 7.41
N ILE A 42 -0.61 11.85 6.59
CA ILE A 42 -1.42 11.23 5.55
C ILE A 42 -1.85 9.81 5.92
N ARG A 43 -3.05 9.42 5.48
CA ARG A 43 -3.61 8.08 5.72
C ARG A 43 -3.12 7.10 4.66
N ILE A 44 -3.27 5.80 4.95
CA ILE A 44 -2.79 4.73 4.08
C ILE A 44 -3.31 4.81 2.63
N ASN A 45 -4.54 5.28 2.41
CA ASN A 45 -5.07 5.47 1.05
C ASN A 45 -4.25 6.50 0.25
N GLN A 46 -3.81 7.57 0.90
CA GLN A 46 -2.94 8.58 0.29
C GLN A 46 -1.51 8.05 0.10
N VAL A 47 -0.98 7.27 1.07
CA VAL A 47 0.31 6.60 0.91
C VAL A 47 0.30 5.68 -0.32
N MET A 48 -0.74 4.86 -0.47
CA MET A 48 -0.92 3.99 -1.63
C MET A 48 -1.03 4.78 -2.93
N ALA A 49 -1.79 5.89 -2.94
CA ALA A 49 -1.92 6.74 -4.11
C ALA A 49 -0.59 7.42 -4.51
N LEU A 50 0.19 7.90 -3.54
CA LEU A 50 1.46 8.58 -3.77
C LEU A 50 2.62 7.64 -4.15
N THR A 51 2.59 6.40 -3.67
CA THR A 51 3.68 5.42 -3.89
C THR A 51 3.36 4.43 -5.01
N GLY A 52 2.07 4.25 -5.36
CA GLY A 52 1.61 3.18 -6.24
C GLY A 52 1.64 1.78 -5.62
N ILE A 53 1.91 1.67 -4.30
CA ILE A 53 2.09 0.38 -3.62
C ILE A 53 0.78 -0.07 -2.97
N GLY A 54 0.46 -1.36 -3.14
CA GLY A 54 -0.71 -1.98 -2.51
C GLY A 54 -0.60 -2.05 -0.98
N ARG A 55 -1.75 -1.99 -0.29
CA ARG A 55 -1.84 -1.99 1.19
C ARG A 55 -1.03 -3.11 1.87
N ALA A 56 -1.15 -4.33 1.37
CA ALA A 56 -0.43 -5.49 1.95
C ALA A 56 1.09 -5.29 1.88
N THR A 57 1.58 -4.76 0.76
CA THR A 57 3.00 -4.47 0.56
C THR A 57 3.46 -3.31 1.42
N VAL A 58 2.64 -2.27 1.64
CA VAL A 58 2.95 -1.20 2.60
C VAL A 58 3.24 -1.78 3.99
N TYR A 59 2.36 -2.64 4.50
CA TYR A 59 2.60 -3.28 5.80
C TYR A 59 3.79 -4.23 5.80
N LYS A 60 4.06 -4.93 4.70
CA LYS A 60 5.27 -5.75 4.56
C LYS A 60 6.53 -4.89 4.67
N LEU A 61 6.59 -3.76 3.95
CA LEU A 61 7.73 -2.85 3.97
C LEU A 61 7.96 -2.25 5.36
N MET A 62 6.90 -1.86 6.07
CA MET A 62 7.00 -1.38 7.45
C MET A 62 7.66 -2.39 8.41
N ASN A 63 7.48 -3.69 8.15
CA ASN A 63 8.06 -4.76 8.97
C ASN A 63 9.49 -5.15 8.52
N GLN A 64 10.01 -4.53 7.45
CA GLN A 64 11.34 -4.78 6.91
C GLN A 64 12.25 -3.60 7.20
N SER A 65 13.18 -3.75 8.15
CA SER A 65 14.14 -2.70 8.55
C SER A 65 14.92 -2.13 7.36
N GLU A 66 15.35 -3.01 6.45
CA GLU A 66 16.16 -2.65 5.28
C GLU A 66 15.37 -1.93 4.17
N SER A 67 14.04 -1.83 4.29
CA SER A 67 13.23 -1.21 3.23
C SER A 67 13.39 0.31 3.14
N GLY A 68 13.84 0.93 4.24
CA GLY A 68 13.85 2.38 4.42
C GLY A 68 12.45 3.02 4.34
N PHE A 69 11.38 2.22 4.37
CA PHE A 69 10.01 2.71 4.23
C PHE A 69 9.58 3.49 5.48
N PRO A 70 8.85 4.61 5.35
CA PRO A 70 8.44 5.43 6.49
C PRO A 70 7.62 4.65 7.52
N LEU A 71 7.95 4.87 8.79
CA LEU A 71 7.24 4.25 9.91
C LEU A 71 5.96 5.03 10.25
N PRO A 72 4.92 4.34 10.75
CA PRO A 72 3.67 5.00 11.10
C PRO A 72 3.79 5.81 12.41
N VAL A 73 3.15 6.99 12.41
CA VAL A 73 2.85 7.79 13.59
C VAL A 73 1.50 7.37 14.17
N LYS A 74 1.45 7.06 15.47
CA LYS A 74 0.19 6.79 16.19
C LYS A 74 -0.58 8.09 16.35
N LEU A 75 -1.87 8.09 15.99
CA LEU A 75 -2.73 9.26 16.14
C LEU A 75 -3.44 9.34 17.49
N THR A 76 -3.37 8.27 18.28
CA THR A 76 -3.91 8.20 19.64
C THR A 76 -2.91 7.53 20.56
N ASN A 77 -3.11 7.68 21.87
CA ASN A 77 -2.31 7.00 22.89
C ASN A 77 -2.64 5.51 23.03
N SER A 78 -3.60 5.00 22.25
CA SER A 78 -4.02 3.60 22.33
C SER A 78 -3.04 2.68 21.59
N ASN A 79 -2.63 1.61 22.25
CA ASN A 79 -1.88 0.51 21.64
C ASN A 79 -2.79 -0.65 21.20
N ALA A 80 -4.11 -0.46 21.23
CA ALA A 80 -5.06 -1.49 20.80
C ALA A 80 -4.85 -1.87 19.34
N ARG A 81 -5.15 -3.13 19.00
CA ARG A 81 -5.13 -3.60 17.61
C ARG A 81 -6.09 -2.77 16.79
N GLY A 82 -5.60 -2.18 15.71
CA GLY A 82 -6.39 -1.30 14.84
C GLY A 82 -6.42 0.17 15.27
N ALA A 83 -5.66 0.58 16.28
CA ALA A 83 -5.46 2.00 16.59
C ALA A 83 -5.03 2.77 15.33
N PRO A 84 -5.59 3.97 15.09
CA PRO A 84 -5.34 4.69 13.85
C PRO A 84 -3.89 5.18 13.77
N VAL A 85 -3.28 4.97 12.60
CA VAL A 85 -1.91 5.41 12.30
C VAL A 85 -1.80 6.16 10.98
N ALA A 86 -0.88 7.12 10.90
CA ALA A 86 -0.61 7.93 9.70
C ALA A 86 0.89 7.96 9.38
N TRP A 87 1.26 8.58 8.27
CA TRP A 87 2.64 8.78 7.85
C TRP A 87 2.91 10.25 7.58
N VAL A 88 4.14 10.69 7.80
CA VAL A 88 4.54 12.06 7.46
C VAL A 88 4.67 12.18 5.94
N LEU A 89 4.03 13.18 5.35
CA LEU A 89 4.04 13.39 3.90
C LEU A 89 5.47 13.55 3.35
N ALA A 90 6.31 14.36 4.01
CA ALA A 90 7.70 14.57 3.60
C ALA A 90 8.52 13.27 3.56
N GLU A 91 8.32 12.36 4.51
CA GLU A 91 9.03 11.08 4.57
C GLU A 91 8.64 10.18 3.39
N VAL A 92 7.35 10.11 3.07
CA VAL A 92 6.84 9.34 1.92
C VAL A 92 7.38 9.90 0.61
N LEU A 93 7.36 11.24 0.45
CA LEU A 93 7.94 11.89 -0.73
C LEU A 93 9.46 11.67 -0.83
N ASN A 94 10.17 11.68 0.30
CA ASN A 94 11.60 11.41 0.34
C ASN A 94 11.91 9.97 -0.07
N TRP A 95 11.13 9.00 0.43
CA TRP A 95 11.26 7.60 0.05
C TRP A 95 11.04 7.41 -1.45
N ASN A 96 10.02 8.04 -2.05
CA ASN A 96 9.80 8.04 -3.50
C ASN A 96 11.02 8.59 -4.26
N ARG A 97 11.55 9.75 -3.83
CA ARG A 97 12.75 10.36 -4.45
C ARG A 97 13.95 9.43 -4.38
N ALA A 98 14.18 8.74 -3.25
CA ALA A 98 15.28 7.80 -3.10
C ALA A 98 15.18 6.62 -4.08
N ARG A 99 13.97 6.09 -4.32
CA ARG A 99 13.74 5.03 -5.32
C ARG A 99 14.05 5.50 -6.75
N ILE A 100 13.65 6.72 -7.10
CA ILE A 100 13.94 7.33 -8.41
C ILE A 100 15.46 7.52 -8.57
N ALA A 101 16.14 8.04 -7.53
CA ALA A 101 17.58 8.22 -7.54
C ALA A 101 18.32 6.89 -7.68
N ALA A 102 17.94 5.86 -6.92
CA ALA A 102 18.53 4.52 -7.02
C ALA A 102 18.37 3.92 -8.42
N ARG A 103 17.20 4.08 -9.05
CA ARG A 103 17.01 3.67 -10.46
C ARG A 103 17.96 4.41 -11.39
N ASN A 104 18.11 5.72 -11.22
CA ASN A 104 18.94 6.54 -12.09
C ASN A 104 20.44 6.24 -11.93
N GLN A 105 20.90 5.87 -10.73
CA GLN A 105 22.31 5.48 -10.51
C GLN A 105 22.70 4.17 -11.20
N VAL A 106 21.77 3.24 -11.38
CA VAL A 106 22.02 1.98 -12.12
C VAL A 106 22.04 2.20 -13.63
N ALA A 107 21.40 3.27 -14.11
CA ALA A 107 21.28 3.59 -15.53
C ALA A 107 22.38 4.53 -16.05
N ALA A 108 23.26 5.04 -15.17
CA ALA A 108 24.40 5.91 -15.49
C ALA A 108 25.69 5.09 -15.55
#